data_AF-U4LD90-F1
#
_entry.id   AF-U4LD90-F1
#
_cell.length_a   1.000
_cell.length_b   1.000
_cell.length_c   1.000
_cell.angle_alpha   90.00
_cell.angle_beta   90.00
_cell.angle_gamma   90.00
#
_symmetry.space_group_name_H-M   'P 1'
#
loop_
_entity.id
_entity.type
_entity.pdbx_description
1 polymer ?
#
loop_
_entity_poly.entity_id
_entity_poly.type
_entity_poly.pdbx_seq_one_letter_code
_entity_poly.pdbx_strand_id
1 'polypeptide(L)'
;MQFSLFQLLGLVLVSLTVVEALNFDWDCTRSLGTCNNACFAVNCKRKPSKLTYDANKSARGPRRTRSGCNRTPCSNTKYKASGNSCDEFPFASVKEGGSGAILRCVKSSENSSEGGQLSAFYKKLKNGEKFGIFVRNFKGAKYCENARLCRNDGFEFKAQRRGFINARAEDDGFSAADTNDNFEGVPFRKFMGNDGVERLFLSNVNDPKSTIVGETITDGEGKEVKITSEVF
;
A
#
# COMPACT_ATOMS: atom_id res chain seq x y z
N MET A 1 -9.54 -12.36 70.90
CA MET A 1 -9.61 -13.11 69.63
C MET A 1 -9.43 -12.13 68.49
N GLN A 2 -8.29 -12.18 67.82
CA GLN A 2 -7.87 -11.24 66.77
C GLN A 2 -8.09 -11.95 65.43
N PHE A 3 -9.03 -11.47 64.60
CA PHE A 3 -9.18 -11.96 63.22
C PHE A 3 -8.33 -11.09 62.30
N SER A 4 -7.33 -11.72 61.66
CA SER A 4 -6.45 -11.09 60.68
C SER A 4 -7.16 -10.96 59.34
N LEU A 5 -7.27 -9.72 58.85
CA LEU A 5 -7.85 -9.36 57.56
C LEU A 5 -6.75 -9.50 56.49
N PHE A 6 -6.51 -10.71 55.99
CA PHE A 6 -5.65 -10.91 54.83
C PHE A 6 -6.38 -10.40 53.57
N GLN A 7 -5.97 -9.22 53.10
CA GLN A 7 -6.30 -8.68 51.79
C GLN A 7 -5.68 -9.59 50.71
N LEU A 8 -6.52 -10.32 49.96
CA LEU A 8 -6.13 -10.90 48.68
C LEU A 8 -6.23 -9.81 47.61
N LEU A 9 -5.10 -9.14 47.32
CA LEU A 9 -4.94 -8.40 46.07
C LEU A 9 -4.62 -9.40 44.95
N GLY A 10 -5.63 -9.76 44.15
CA GLY A 10 -5.43 -10.48 42.90
C GLY A 10 -4.84 -9.54 41.85
N LEU A 11 -3.55 -9.69 41.54
CA LEU A 11 -2.94 -9.06 40.36
C LEU A 11 -3.48 -9.74 39.09
N VAL A 12 -4.46 -9.11 38.44
CA VAL A 12 -4.82 -9.45 37.05
C VAL A 12 -3.73 -8.89 36.15
N LEU A 13 -2.77 -9.74 35.78
CA LEU A 13 -1.82 -9.45 34.70
C LEU A 13 -2.59 -9.41 33.38
N VAL A 14 -3.03 -8.23 32.97
CA VAL A 14 -3.51 -7.98 31.61
C VAL A 14 -2.30 -8.13 30.69
N SER A 15 -2.16 -9.30 30.07
CA SER A 15 -1.16 -9.54 29.04
C SER A 15 -1.52 -8.65 27.85
N LEU A 16 -0.83 -7.52 27.70
CA LEU A 16 -0.86 -6.71 26.48
C LEU A 16 -0.27 -7.59 25.37
N THR A 17 -1.13 -8.27 24.62
CA THR A 17 -0.72 -8.91 23.38
C THR A 17 -0.35 -7.79 22.41
N VAL A 18 0.94 -7.62 22.17
CA VAL A 18 1.41 -6.80 21.06
C VAL A 18 0.95 -7.53 19.80
N VAL A 19 -0.11 -7.05 19.17
CA VAL A 19 -0.50 -7.53 17.85
C VAL A 19 0.61 -7.11 16.91
N GLU A 20 1.46 -8.06 16.49
CA GLU A 20 2.45 -7.80 15.44
C GLU A 20 1.72 -7.24 14.22
N ALA A 21 2.23 -6.13 13.69
CA ALA A 21 1.70 -5.58 12.45
C ALA A 21 2.03 -6.57 11.33
N LEU A 22 1.01 -7.12 10.67
CA LEU A 22 1.23 -7.95 9.49
C LEU A 22 1.71 -7.03 8.35
N ASN A 23 2.71 -7.44 7.61
CA ASN A 23 3.35 -6.59 6.62
C ASN A 23 3.61 -7.38 5.34
N PHE A 24 3.18 -6.82 4.20
CA PHE A 24 3.37 -7.42 2.89
C PHE A 24 4.70 -6.93 2.28
N ASP A 25 5.66 -7.83 2.06
CA ASP A 25 6.92 -7.55 1.36
C ASP A 25 6.79 -7.81 -0.15
N TRP A 26 6.55 -6.74 -0.89
CA TRP A 26 6.29 -6.78 -2.33
C TRP A 26 7.60 -6.70 -3.14
N ASP A 27 7.90 -7.76 -3.88
CA ASP A 27 9.01 -7.78 -4.85
C ASP A 27 8.60 -7.11 -6.18
N CYS A 28 9.20 -5.95 -6.47
CA CYS A 28 8.92 -5.18 -7.68
C CYS A 28 9.61 -5.70 -8.95
N THR A 29 10.49 -6.71 -8.86
CA THR A 29 11.29 -7.23 -10.00
C THR A 29 10.43 -7.56 -11.22
N ARG A 30 9.25 -8.13 -10.99
CA ARG A 30 8.29 -8.50 -12.05
C ARG A 30 6.97 -7.74 -11.95
N SER A 31 6.94 -6.63 -11.22
CA SER A 31 5.73 -5.84 -10.97
C SER A 31 6.07 -4.37 -10.74
N LEU A 32 6.92 -3.83 -11.62
CA LEU A 32 7.52 -2.50 -11.42
C LEU A 32 6.48 -1.38 -11.59
N GLY A 33 5.62 -1.47 -12.60
CA GLY A 33 4.58 -0.49 -12.87
C GLY A 33 3.52 -0.41 -11.77
N THR A 34 3.18 -1.55 -11.16
CA THR A 34 2.23 -1.64 -10.04
C THR A 34 2.85 -1.09 -8.75
N CYS A 35 4.11 -1.41 -8.45
CA CYS A 35 4.85 -0.79 -7.36
C CYS A 35 4.92 0.74 -7.54
N ASN A 36 5.25 1.19 -8.75
CA ASN A 36 5.31 2.62 -9.08
C ASN A 36 3.98 3.33 -8.83
N ASN A 37 2.86 2.71 -9.22
CA ASN A 37 1.52 3.23 -8.96
C ASN A 37 1.22 3.31 -7.45
N ALA A 38 1.54 2.26 -6.68
CA ALA A 38 1.36 2.26 -5.23
C ALA A 38 2.18 3.36 -4.52
N CYS A 39 3.44 3.54 -4.90
CA CYS A 39 4.30 4.61 -4.37
C CYS A 39 3.72 6.00 -4.65
N PHE A 40 3.24 6.25 -5.88
CA PHE A 40 2.54 7.49 -6.21
C PHE A 40 1.25 7.67 -5.40
N ALA A 41 0.44 6.61 -5.31
CA ALA A 41 -0.84 6.66 -4.63
C ALA A 41 -0.69 6.98 -3.14
N VAL A 42 0.23 6.31 -2.44
CA VAL A 42 0.47 6.52 -1.01
C VAL A 42 1.06 7.91 -0.77
N ASN A 43 2.12 8.29 -1.48
CA ASN A 43 2.84 9.51 -1.12
C ASN A 43 2.23 10.79 -1.70
N CYS A 44 1.81 10.73 -2.96
CA CYS A 44 1.36 11.90 -3.73
C CYS A 44 -0.15 12.06 -3.75
N LYS A 45 -0.90 11.01 -3.40
CA LYS A 45 -2.38 11.04 -3.32
C LYS A 45 -2.91 10.67 -1.95
N ARG A 46 -2.00 10.53 -0.96
CA ARG A 46 -2.30 10.26 0.44
C ARG A 46 -3.27 9.09 0.64
N LYS A 47 -3.17 8.08 -0.25
CA LYS A 47 -3.92 6.84 -0.10
C LYS A 47 -3.46 6.09 1.16
N PRO A 48 -4.37 5.35 1.81
CA PRO A 48 -4.02 4.61 3.00
C PRO A 48 -2.89 3.61 2.72
N SER A 49 -1.90 3.63 3.59
CA SER A 49 -0.71 2.75 3.61
C SER A 49 -0.95 1.46 4.41
N LYS A 50 -1.81 1.54 5.43
CA LYS A 50 -2.29 0.40 6.23
C LYS A 50 -3.65 -0.02 5.67
N LEU A 51 -3.71 -1.22 5.11
CA LEU A 51 -4.88 -1.74 4.41
C LEU A 51 -5.56 -2.85 5.20
N THR A 52 -6.86 -3.01 5.03
CA THR A 52 -7.66 -4.03 5.72
C THR A 52 -8.06 -5.12 4.74
N TYR A 53 -7.54 -6.35 4.92
CA TYR A 53 -7.86 -7.47 4.04
C TYR A 53 -9.36 -7.80 4.07
N ASP A 54 -9.95 -7.98 2.89
CA ASP A 54 -11.31 -8.47 2.73
C ASP A 54 -11.30 -9.82 2.01
N ALA A 55 -11.59 -10.88 2.78
CA ALA A 55 -11.65 -12.24 2.28
C ALA A 55 -12.86 -12.48 1.35
N ASN A 56 -13.85 -11.58 1.34
CA ASN A 56 -15.01 -11.69 0.48
C ASN A 56 -14.63 -11.44 -1.00
N LYS A 57 -14.42 -12.53 -1.74
CA LYS A 57 -14.09 -12.47 -3.18
C LYS A 57 -15.18 -11.79 -4.02
N SER A 58 -16.45 -11.86 -3.61
CA SER A 58 -17.55 -11.22 -4.36
C SER A 58 -17.51 -9.70 -4.27
N ALA A 59 -16.85 -9.12 -3.25
CA ALA A 59 -16.68 -7.68 -3.11
C ALA A 59 -15.63 -7.10 -4.09
N ARG A 60 -14.73 -7.93 -4.62
CA ARG A 60 -13.64 -7.50 -5.51
C ARG A 60 -14.18 -6.92 -6.82
N GLY A 61 -15.08 -7.64 -7.50
CA GLY A 61 -15.68 -7.18 -8.77
C GLY A 61 -16.36 -5.80 -8.66
N PRO A 62 -17.27 -5.58 -7.70
CA PRO A 62 -17.85 -4.27 -7.41
C PRO A 62 -16.81 -3.18 -7.11
N ARG A 63 -15.73 -3.50 -6.38
CA ARG A 63 -14.63 -2.54 -6.16
C ARG A 63 -13.93 -2.17 -7.47
N ARG A 64 -13.62 -3.13 -8.34
CA ARG A 64 -13.05 -2.86 -9.68
C ARG A 64 -13.97 -1.99 -10.55
N THR A 65 -15.28 -2.19 -10.43
CA THR A 65 -16.28 -1.34 -11.11
C THR A 65 -16.25 0.08 -10.55
N ARG A 66 -16.24 0.23 -9.22
CA ARG A 66 -16.22 1.53 -8.55
C ARG A 66 -14.91 2.30 -8.71
N SER A 67 -13.77 1.61 -8.77
CA SER A 67 -12.47 2.22 -9.07
C SER A 67 -12.41 2.71 -10.52
N GLY A 68 -13.06 1.97 -11.43
CA GLY A 68 -13.15 2.25 -12.85
C GLY A 68 -12.35 1.30 -13.74
N CYS A 69 -11.64 0.32 -13.17
CA CYS A 69 -10.89 -0.66 -13.96
C CYS A 69 -11.79 -1.47 -14.92
N ASN A 70 -13.01 -1.82 -14.51
CA ASN A 70 -13.94 -2.54 -15.39
C ASN A 70 -14.47 -1.70 -16.57
N ARG A 71 -14.19 -0.39 -16.60
CA ARG A 71 -14.50 0.49 -17.74
C ARG A 71 -13.42 0.44 -18.82
N THR A 72 -12.48 -0.49 -18.74
CA THR A 72 -11.45 -0.79 -19.76
C THR A 72 -10.51 0.38 -20.13
N PRO A 73 -9.95 1.13 -19.15
CA PRO A 73 -9.08 2.27 -19.45
C PRO A 73 -7.85 1.87 -20.28
N CYS A 74 -7.34 0.65 -20.10
CA CYS A 74 -6.12 0.16 -20.74
C CYS A 74 -6.31 -0.38 -22.16
N SER A 75 -7.52 -0.27 -22.71
CA SER A 75 -7.80 -0.58 -24.13
C SER A 75 -8.34 0.63 -24.88
N ASN A 76 -9.16 1.44 -24.21
CA ASN A 76 -10.02 2.44 -24.85
C ASN A 76 -9.64 3.90 -24.53
N THR A 77 -8.48 4.14 -23.92
CA THR A 77 -8.03 5.49 -23.57
C THR A 77 -6.54 5.68 -23.87
N LYS A 78 -6.04 6.91 -23.70
CA LYS A 78 -4.61 7.23 -23.82
C LYS A 78 -3.72 6.47 -22.82
N TYR A 79 -4.26 6.03 -21.68
CA TYR A 79 -3.48 5.37 -20.63
C TYR A 79 -2.95 4.01 -21.06
N LYS A 80 -3.52 3.40 -22.10
CA LYS A 80 -3.01 2.13 -22.68
C LYS A 80 -1.55 2.19 -23.12
N ALA A 81 -1.00 3.37 -23.32
CA ALA A 81 0.41 3.53 -23.70
C ALA A 81 1.39 3.08 -22.59
N SER A 82 0.96 3.01 -21.32
CA SER A 82 1.79 2.46 -20.23
C SER A 82 1.56 0.96 -19.97
N GLY A 83 0.54 0.35 -20.59
CA GLY A 83 0.23 -1.06 -20.40
C GLY A 83 -1.18 -1.45 -20.83
N ASN A 84 -1.47 -2.75 -20.79
CA ASN A 84 -2.73 -3.33 -21.25
C ASN A 84 -3.61 -3.91 -20.12
N SER A 85 -3.17 -3.82 -18.87
CA SER A 85 -3.92 -4.26 -17.69
C SER A 85 -4.11 -3.11 -16.72
N CYS A 86 -5.28 -3.01 -16.11
CA CYS A 86 -5.58 -1.99 -15.11
C CYS A 86 -5.11 -2.44 -13.73
N ASP A 87 -4.16 -1.71 -13.17
CA ASP A 87 -3.76 -1.78 -11.77
C ASP A 87 -4.52 -0.73 -10.95
N GLU A 88 -4.81 -1.03 -9.69
CA GLU A 88 -5.56 -0.19 -8.77
C GLU A 88 -4.98 -0.19 -7.35
N PHE A 89 -4.69 1.01 -6.83
CA PHE A 89 -4.31 1.20 -5.44
C PHE A 89 -5.23 2.21 -4.72
N PRO A 90 -5.84 1.86 -3.57
CA PRO A 90 -5.77 0.56 -2.88
C PRO A 90 -6.42 -0.59 -3.65
N PHE A 91 -5.94 -1.81 -3.39
CA PHE A 91 -6.35 -3.04 -4.10
C PHE A 91 -7.85 -3.36 -3.96
N ALA A 92 -8.44 -4.00 -4.97
CA ALA A 92 -9.82 -4.49 -4.87
C ALA A 92 -10.04 -5.58 -3.78
N SER A 93 -8.97 -6.20 -3.29
CA SER A 93 -8.98 -7.19 -2.21
C SER A 93 -8.96 -6.59 -0.80
N VAL A 94 -8.94 -5.26 -0.66
CA VAL A 94 -8.97 -4.58 0.65
C VAL A 94 -10.21 -3.71 0.81
N LYS A 95 -10.58 -3.39 2.05
CA LYS A 95 -11.79 -2.59 2.34
C LYS A 95 -11.69 -1.17 1.79
N GLU A 96 -10.49 -0.62 1.75
CA GLU A 96 -10.15 0.72 1.27
C GLU A 96 -10.18 0.84 -0.27
N GLY A 97 -10.28 -0.29 -0.99
CA GLY A 97 -10.32 -0.33 -2.45
C GLY A 97 -11.65 0.10 -3.06
N GLY A 98 -11.62 0.41 -4.35
CA GLY A 98 -12.79 0.85 -5.11
C GLY A 98 -12.80 2.33 -5.41
N SER A 99 -13.88 3.03 -5.06
CA SER A 99 -14.06 4.45 -5.42
C SER A 99 -12.88 5.31 -4.99
N GLY A 100 -12.35 6.08 -5.93
CA GLY A 100 -11.23 6.98 -5.68
C GLY A 100 -9.86 6.31 -5.64
N ALA A 101 -9.74 5.00 -5.91
CA ALA A 101 -8.45 4.36 -6.14
C ALA A 101 -7.67 5.07 -7.27
N ILE A 102 -6.35 5.08 -7.14
CA ILE A 102 -5.43 5.53 -8.18
C ILE A 102 -5.16 4.35 -9.09
N LEU A 103 -5.40 4.58 -10.38
CA LEU A 103 -5.26 3.59 -11.43
C LEU A 103 -4.02 3.89 -12.25
N ARG A 104 -3.37 2.82 -12.73
CA ARG A 104 -2.35 2.89 -13.77
C ARG A 104 -2.54 1.73 -14.71
N CYS A 105 -2.32 1.95 -16.01
CA CYS A 105 -2.23 0.83 -16.94
C CYS A 105 -0.81 0.27 -16.88
N VAL A 106 -0.69 -1.03 -16.66
CA VAL A 106 0.58 -1.75 -16.52
C VAL A 106 0.59 -2.94 -17.47
N LYS A 107 1.75 -3.57 -17.67
CA LYS A 107 1.81 -4.82 -18.42
C LYS A 107 1.00 -5.89 -17.67
N SER A 108 0.20 -6.66 -18.38
CA SER A 108 -0.55 -7.78 -17.80
C SER A 108 0.32 -8.75 -16.99
N SER A 109 1.54 -9.05 -17.46
CA SER A 109 2.52 -9.86 -16.71
C SER A 109 2.88 -9.27 -15.35
N GLU A 110 2.96 -7.94 -15.25
CA GLU A 110 3.26 -7.24 -14.00
C GLU A 110 2.10 -7.32 -13.02
N ASN A 111 0.88 -7.06 -13.52
CA ASN A 111 -0.36 -7.17 -12.73
C ASN A 111 -0.61 -8.61 -12.25
N SER A 112 -0.26 -9.61 -13.07
CA SER A 112 -0.34 -11.03 -12.67
C SER A 112 0.69 -11.38 -11.61
N SER A 113 1.91 -10.85 -11.70
CA SER A 113 2.97 -11.06 -10.69
C SER A 113 2.56 -10.49 -9.33
N GLU A 114 2.07 -9.25 -9.30
CA GLU A 114 1.49 -8.66 -8.09
C GLU A 114 0.36 -9.52 -7.52
N GLY A 115 -0.61 -9.88 -8.36
CA GLY A 115 -1.75 -10.68 -7.92
C GLY A 115 -1.34 -12.04 -7.33
N GLY A 116 -0.29 -12.66 -7.87
CA GLY A 116 0.31 -13.87 -7.34
C GLY A 116 0.91 -13.67 -5.95
N GLN A 117 1.72 -12.63 -5.78
CA GLN A 117 2.35 -12.28 -4.50
C GLN A 117 1.31 -11.95 -3.42
N LEU A 118 0.31 -11.11 -3.75
CA LEU A 118 -0.81 -10.81 -2.85
C LEU A 118 -1.60 -12.07 -2.50
N SER A 119 -1.85 -12.96 -3.46
CA SER A 119 -2.57 -14.20 -3.18
C SER A 119 -1.80 -15.13 -2.26
N ALA A 120 -0.47 -15.15 -2.31
CA ALA A 120 0.35 -15.92 -1.38
C ALA A 120 0.30 -15.31 0.01
N PHE A 121 0.50 -13.99 0.12
CA PHE A 121 0.42 -13.25 1.38
C PHE A 121 -0.94 -13.40 2.07
N TYR A 122 -2.05 -13.27 1.32
CA TYR A 122 -3.41 -13.40 1.86
C TYR A 122 -3.74 -14.77 2.44
N LYS A 123 -2.98 -15.83 2.13
CA LYS A 123 -3.17 -17.14 2.79
C LYS A 123 -2.83 -17.10 4.28
N LYS A 124 -2.05 -16.10 4.71
CA LYS A 124 -1.67 -15.88 6.12
C LYS A 124 -2.65 -14.98 6.86
N LEU A 125 -3.51 -14.27 6.13
CA LEU A 125 -4.41 -13.28 6.70
C LEU A 125 -5.82 -13.84 6.96
N LYS A 126 -6.39 -13.46 8.09
CA LYS A 126 -7.82 -13.54 8.38
C LYS A 126 -8.55 -12.32 7.84
N ASN A 127 -9.84 -12.48 7.55
CA ASN A 127 -10.68 -11.37 7.15
C ASN A 127 -10.65 -10.24 8.19
N GLY A 128 -10.45 -9.00 7.74
CA GLY A 128 -10.42 -7.83 8.62
C GLY A 128 -9.06 -7.52 9.24
N GLU A 129 -8.05 -8.37 9.07
CA GLU A 129 -6.69 -8.05 9.51
C GLU A 129 -6.12 -6.88 8.71
N LYS A 130 -5.37 -6.04 9.42
CA LYS A 130 -4.70 -4.87 8.84
C LYS A 130 -3.26 -5.21 8.54
N PHE A 131 -2.76 -4.72 7.42
CA PHE A 131 -1.37 -4.90 7.04
C PHE A 131 -0.73 -3.63 6.46
N GLY A 132 0.57 -3.46 6.71
CA GLY A 132 1.43 -2.48 6.03
C GLY A 132 2.05 -3.03 4.75
N ILE A 133 2.68 -2.17 3.96
CA ILE A 133 3.28 -2.55 2.68
C ILE A 133 4.75 -2.13 2.66
N PHE A 134 5.60 -3.07 2.27
CA PHE A 134 6.99 -2.88 1.92
C PHE A 134 7.17 -3.14 0.44
N VAL A 135 8.10 -2.43 -0.18
CA VAL A 135 8.56 -2.75 -1.54
C VAL A 135 10.07 -2.96 -1.55
N ARG A 136 10.52 -4.00 -2.26
CA ARG A 136 11.92 -4.27 -2.57
C ARG A 136 12.14 -4.36 -4.07
N ASN A 137 13.40 -4.29 -4.50
CA ASN A 137 13.77 -4.34 -5.92
C ASN A 137 13.05 -3.28 -6.78
N PHE A 138 12.79 -2.11 -6.21
CA PHE A 138 11.99 -1.03 -6.80
C PHE A 138 12.78 -0.14 -7.78
N LYS A 139 13.99 -0.53 -8.19
CA LYS A 139 14.79 0.24 -9.14
C LYS A 139 14.07 0.33 -10.49
N GLY A 140 13.89 1.55 -10.98
CA GLY A 140 13.08 1.90 -12.15
C GLY A 140 11.63 2.28 -11.83
N ALA A 141 11.14 2.04 -10.62
CA ALA A 141 9.86 2.57 -10.14
C ALA A 141 10.09 4.01 -9.65
N LYS A 142 10.00 4.96 -10.57
CA LYS A 142 10.27 6.39 -10.39
C LYS A 142 9.73 7.00 -9.08
N TYR A 143 8.49 6.68 -8.70
CA TYR A 143 7.86 7.21 -7.49
C TYR A 143 8.29 6.51 -6.20
N CYS A 144 8.84 5.30 -6.30
CA CYS A 144 9.46 4.62 -5.18
C CYS A 144 10.89 5.11 -4.97
N GLU A 145 11.67 5.28 -6.05
CA GLU A 145 13.04 5.79 -5.99
C GLU A 145 13.11 7.23 -5.48
N ASN A 146 12.20 8.09 -5.95
CA ASN A 146 12.13 9.47 -5.53
C ASN A 146 10.69 9.80 -5.12
N ALA A 147 10.39 9.49 -3.85
CA ALA A 147 9.08 9.73 -3.30
C ALA A 147 8.69 11.24 -3.31
N ARG A 148 9.67 12.17 -3.31
CA ARG A 148 9.38 13.62 -3.41
C ARG A 148 8.76 14.00 -4.74
N LEU A 149 8.93 13.19 -5.78
CA LEU A 149 8.45 13.46 -7.11
C LEU A 149 6.95 13.19 -7.23
N CYS A 150 6.12 14.20 -6.95
CA CYS A 150 4.66 14.07 -7.07
C CYS A 150 4.06 14.56 -8.38
N ARG A 151 4.91 14.92 -9.34
CA ARG A 151 4.49 15.17 -10.72
C ARG A 151 4.14 13.85 -11.40
N ASN A 152 2.85 13.66 -11.63
CA ASN A 152 2.29 12.56 -12.43
C ASN A 152 2.95 12.50 -13.81
N ASP A 153 3.34 11.29 -14.25
CA ASP A 153 4.08 11.05 -15.50
C ASP A 153 3.16 11.00 -16.72
N GLY A 154 1.86 11.16 -16.49
CA GLY A 154 0.79 11.09 -17.48
C GLY A 154 -0.06 9.84 -17.36
N PHE A 155 0.33 8.86 -16.55
CA PHE A 155 -0.26 7.52 -16.54
C PHE A 155 -0.91 7.09 -15.21
N GLU A 156 -0.82 7.88 -14.14
CA GLU A 156 -1.71 7.71 -12.99
C GLU A 156 -3.01 8.48 -13.21
N PHE A 157 -4.15 7.83 -12.98
CA PHE A 157 -5.46 8.41 -13.23
C PHE A 157 -6.52 7.90 -12.26
N LYS A 158 -7.69 8.53 -12.27
CA LYS A 158 -8.86 8.10 -11.51
C LYS A 158 -10.12 8.18 -12.36
N ALA A 159 -11.11 7.36 -12.03
CA ALA A 159 -12.41 7.44 -12.67
C ALA A 159 -13.14 8.75 -12.31
N GLN A 160 -13.85 9.30 -13.29
CA GLN A 160 -14.82 10.37 -13.12
C GLN A 160 -16.13 9.97 -13.82
N ARG A 161 -17.23 10.69 -13.54
CA ARG A 161 -18.59 10.38 -14.03
C ARG A 161 -18.67 9.99 -15.51
N ARG A 162 -17.92 10.68 -16.39
CA ARG A 162 -17.95 10.46 -17.85
C ARG A 162 -16.62 10.04 -18.46
N GLY A 163 -15.62 9.70 -17.65
CA GLY A 163 -14.31 9.34 -18.19
C GLY A 163 -13.29 9.05 -17.11
N PHE A 164 -12.05 9.40 -17.43
CA PHE A 164 -10.89 9.27 -16.56
C PHE A 164 -10.08 10.55 -16.64
N ILE A 165 -9.56 11.00 -15.50
CA ILE A 165 -8.73 12.18 -15.41
C ILE A 165 -7.39 11.82 -14.79
N ASN A 166 -6.32 12.49 -15.22
CA ASN A 166 -5.02 12.33 -14.61
C ASN A 166 -5.12 12.62 -13.11
N ALA A 167 -4.48 11.79 -12.29
CA ALA A 167 -4.38 12.01 -10.86
C ALA A 167 -3.31 13.10 -10.61
N ARG A 168 -3.66 14.37 -10.85
CA ARG A 168 -2.77 15.51 -10.61
C ARG A 168 -2.58 15.77 -9.12
N ALA A 169 -1.51 16.48 -8.75
CA ALA A 169 -1.15 16.85 -7.37
C ALA A 169 -2.36 17.35 -6.55
N GLU A 170 -3.26 18.13 -7.14
CA GLU A 170 -4.17 19.02 -6.38
C GLU A 170 -5.69 18.77 -6.45
N ASP A 171 -6.20 17.74 -7.13
CA ASP A 171 -7.61 17.82 -7.60
C ASP A 171 -8.60 16.91 -6.84
N ASP A 172 -8.86 17.18 -5.56
CA ASP A 172 -10.02 16.69 -4.80
C ASP A 172 -11.24 17.62 -4.85
N GLY A 173 -11.24 18.59 -5.76
CA GLY A 173 -12.39 19.42 -6.09
C GLY A 173 -12.56 20.58 -5.10
N PHE A 174 -12.46 21.80 -5.63
CA PHE A 174 -12.42 23.05 -4.88
C PHE A 174 -11.20 23.18 -3.97
N SER A 175 -10.06 23.50 -4.57
CA SER A 175 -9.02 24.26 -3.87
C SER A 175 -8.82 25.58 -4.61
N ALA A 176 -8.84 26.66 -3.83
CA ALA A 176 -8.68 28.02 -4.31
C ALA A 176 -7.39 28.13 -5.14
N ALA A 177 -7.40 29.08 -6.09
CA ALA A 177 -6.23 29.49 -6.84
C ALA A 177 -5.16 30.02 -5.88
N ASP A 178 -4.37 29.11 -5.32
CA ASP A 178 -3.04 29.38 -4.84
C ASP A 178 -2.17 28.23 -5.35
N THR A 179 -1.70 28.42 -6.58
CA THR A 179 -0.85 27.50 -7.32
C THR A 179 0.46 27.33 -6.57
N ASN A 180 0.50 26.37 -5.66
CA ASN A 180 1.72 25.74 -5.22
C ASN A 180 1.68 24.28 -5.67
N ASP A 181 2.04 24.08 -6.94
CA ASP A 181 2.44 22.83 -7.60
C ASP A 181 3.55 22.03 -6.83
N ASN A 182 3.92 22.47 -5.62
CA ASN A 182 5.06 22.06 -4.81
C ASN A 182 4.66 21.19 -3.61
N PHE A 183 3.65 20.33 -3.75
CA PHE A 183 3.51 19.25 -2.78
C PHE A 183 4.61 18.22 -3.01
N GLU A 184 5.75 18.41 -2.35
CA GLU A 184 6.80 17.40 -2.29
C GLU A 184 6.30 16.23 -1.45
N GLY A 185 6.29 15.05 -2.04
CA GLY A 185 6.05 13.82 -1.29
C GLY A 185 7.08 13.68 -0.17
N VAL A 186 6.71 12.95 0.89
CA VAL A 186 7.64 12.69 1.99
C VAL A 186 8.48 11.46 1.64
N PRO A 187 9.82 11.47 1.80
CA PRO A 187 10.64 10.28 1.57
C PRO A 187 10.13 9.08 2.37
N PHE A 188 9.99 7.93 1.71
CA PHE A 188 9.71 6.68 2.40
C PHE A 188 10.89 6.31 3.28
N ARG A 189 10.59 5.78 4.47
CA ARG A 189 11.60 5.18 5.34
C ARG A 189 12.11 3.89 4.72
N LYS A 190 13.41 3.64 4.88
CA LYS A 190 14.11 2.48 4.33
C LYS A 190 14.53 1.54 5.44
N PHE A 191 14.42 0.24 5.19
CA PHE A 191 14.74 -0.78 6.16
C PHE A 191 15.54 -1.91 5.53
N MET A 192 16.45 -2.49 6.30
CA MET A 192 17.21 -3.67 5.93
C MET A 192 16.57 -4.90 6.57
N GLY A 193 16.40 -5.96 5.79
CA GLY A 193 16.01 -7.27 6.32
C GLY A 193 17.24 -8.11 6.71
N ASN A 194 17.01 -9.16 7.48
CA ASN A 194 18.03 -10.17 7.82
C ASN A 194 18.53 -10.96 6.59
N ASP A 195 17.88 -10.80 5.44
CA ASP A 195 18.31 -11.31 4.14
C ASP A 195 19.25 -10.35 3.38
N GLY A 196 19.58 -9.20 3.95
CA GLY A 196 20.46 -8.21 3.34
C GLY A 196 19.80 -7.39 2.22
N VAL A 197 18.46 -7.41 2.12
CA VAL A 197 17.72 -6.66 1.10
C VAL A 197 17.10 -5.38 1.68
N GLU A 198 17.36 -4.25 1.02
CA GLU A 198 16.72 -2.96 1.32
C GLU A 198 15.26 -2.95 0.87
N ARG A 199 14.39 -2.39 1.72
CA ARG A 199 12.96 -2.22 1.50
C ARG A 199 12.52 -0.80 1.81
N LEU A 200 11.58 -0.27 1.02
CA LEU A 200 10.86 0.94 1.37
C LEU A 200 9.60 0.58 2.14
N PHE A 201 9.37 1.22 3.27
CA PHE A 201 8.10 1.16 3.95
C PHE A 201 7.15 2.21 3.37
N LEU A 202 6.09 1.75 2.69
CA LEU A 202 5.08 2.63 2.11
C LEU A 202 4.18 3.17 3.23
N SER A 203 4.61 4.26 3.88
CA SER A 203 3.82 4.99 4.86
C SER A 203 3.54 6.42 4.38
N ASN A 204 2.31 6.88 4.56
CA ASN A 204 1.90 8.28 4.38
C ASN A 204 2.11 9.12 5.66
N VAL A 205 2.53 8.48 6.76
CA VAL A 205 2.87 9.10 8.04
C VAL A 205 4.33 8.80 8.35
N ASN A 206 5.18 9.83 8.31
CA ASN A 206 6.47 9.78 8.98
C ASN A 206 6.20 9.98 10.47
N ASP A 207 5.86 8.90 11.16
CA ASP A 207 5.96 8.89 12.62
C ASP A 207 7.38 8.44 12.97
N PRO A 208 8.29 9.37 13.30
CA PRO A 208 9.67 9.04 13.64
C PRO A 208 9.79 8.25 14.95
N LYS A 209 8.71 8.12 15.73
CA LYS A 209 8.73 7.42 17.03
C LYS A 209 8.36 5.95 16.93
N SER A 210 7.72 5.50 15.86
CA SER A 210 7.44 4.08 15.64
C SER A 210 8.55 3.46 14.80
N THR A 211 9.47 2.72 15.43
CA THR A 211 10.37 1.82 14.70
C THR A 211 9.69 0.47 14.50
N ILE A 212 9.95 -0.12 13.34
CA ILE A 212 9.53 -1.47 12.97
C ILE A 212 10.72 -2.44 12.99
N VAL A 213 11.88 -1.98 13.47
CA VAL A 213 13.06 -2.85 13.64
C VAL A 213 12.70 -3.94 14.65
N GLY A 214 12.96 -5.19 14.26
CA GLY A 214 12.56 -6.37 15.01
C GLY A 214 11.25 -6.99 14.56
N GLU A 215 10.41 -6.27 13.79
CA GLU A 215 9.19 -6.85 13.21
C GLU A 215 9.50 -7.86 12.10
N THR A 216 8.59 -8.81 11.93
CA THR A 216 8.60 -9.77 10.83
C THR A 216 7.64 -9.32 9.73
N ILE A 217 8.10 -9.36 8.50
CA ILE A 217 7.30 -9.12 7.29
C ILE A 217 7.23 -10.40 6.47
N THR A 218 6.21 -10.53 5.63
CA THR A 218 5.99 -11.74 4.82
C THR A 218 6.02 -11.38 3.34
N ASP A 219 6.88 -12.06 2.59
CA ASP A 219 7.01 -11.82 1.15
C ASP A 219 5.91 -12.50 0.31
N GLY A 220 5.92 -12.19 -0.98
CA GLY A 220 5.02 -12.76 -1.98
C GLY A 220 5.17 -14.27 -2.22
N GLU A 221 6.12 -14.94 -1.56
CA GLU A 221 6.29 -16.40 -1.57
C GLU A 221 5.85 -17.02 -0.22
N GLY A 222 5.49 -16.18 0.76
CA GLY A 222 5.08 -16.58 2.10
C GLY A 222 6.25 -16.79 3.06
N LYS A 223 7.46 -16.36 2.69
CA LYS A 223 8.64 -16.39 3.54
C LYS A 223 8.64 -15.19 4.48
N GLU A 224 9.02 -15.45 5.72
CA GLU A 224 9.16 -14.43 6.75
C GLU A 224 10.57 -13.82 6.73
N VAL A 225 10.63 -12.50 6.83
CA VAL A 225 11.86 -11.70 6.88
C VAL A 225 11.81 -10.81 8.11
N LYS A 226 12.87 -10.80 8.91
CA LYS A 226 12.96 -9.92 10.08
C LYS A 226 13.63 -8.62 9.69
N ILE A 227 13.03 -7.49 10.04
CA ILE A 227 13.67 -6.17 9.88
C ILE A 227 14.79 -6.04 10.91
N THR A 228 16.01 -5.77 10.46
CA THR A 228 17.21 -5.70 11.31
C THR A 228 17.66 -4.28 11.59
N SER A 229 17.42 -3.33 10.68
CA SER A 229 17.81 -1.93 10.86
C SER A 229 17.00 -0.98 9.97
N GLU A 230 16.95 0.28 10.37
CA GLU A 230 16.53 1.40 9.51
C GLU A 230 17.77 1.95 8.77
N VAL A 231 17.57 2.40 7.53
CA VAL A 231 18.61 2.98 6.67
C VAL A 231 18.35 4.49 6.56
N PHE A 232 19.37 5.29 6.86
CA PHE A 232 19.32 6.76 6.87
C PHE A 232 20.08 7.37 5.69
#